data_AF-A0A8H2ZK30-F1
#
_entry.id   AF-A0A8H2ZK30-F1
#
_cell.length_a   1.000
_cell.length_b   1.000
_cell.length_c   1.000
_cell.angle_alpha   90.00
_cell.angle_beta   90.00
_cell.angle_gamma   90.00
#
_symmetry.space_group_name_H-M   'P 1'
#
loop_
_entity.id
_entity.type
_entity.pdbx_description
1 polymer ?
#
loop_
_entity_poly.entity_id
_entity_poly.type
_entity_poly.pdbx_seq_one_letter_code
_entity_poly.pdbx_strand_id
1 'polypeptide(L)'
;MDALVEYKKSVQKQLDSNELLVAKLVHENTVLTQQLEGKTQQLELLQDELKKLKDTRVSLQKELDTHQDEVEVLRDLFEHLCGVRVHKSYEDDTGLWFDASQGTRSGIMDYKLGFVKGEAEETEVVYVPLLKQRSAQELAVLQQQLPSYLFDTLSFPLKSLNQFYNKVAKCLNKKSK
;
A
#
# COMPACT_ATOMS: atom_id res chain seq x y z
N MET A 1 -58.15 70.86 -14.71
CA MET A 1 -57.18 69.92 -15.34
C MET A 1 -57.93 68.65 -15.65
N ASP A 2 -57.72 68.08 -16.83
CA ASP A 2 -58.47 66.93 -17.33
C ASP A 2 -57.95 65.64 -16.68
N ALA A 3 -58.77 65.05 -15.80
CA ALA A 3 -58.42 63.87 -15.01
C ALA A 3 -57.97 62.68 -15.88
N LEU A 4 -58.43 62.64 -17.13
CA LEU A 4 -58.05 61.61 -18.10
C LEU A 4 -56.56 61.73 -18.51
N VAL A 5 -56.03 62.95 -18.60
CA VAL A 5 -54.64 63.22 -18.99
C VAL A 5 -53.67 62.85 -17.85
N GLU A 6 -54.04 63.13 -16.61
CA GLU A 6 -53.26 62.72 -15.43
C GLU A 6 -53.27 61.21 -15.24
N TYR A 7 -54.44 60.56 -15.43
CA TYR A 7 -54.54 59.11 -15.44
C TYR A 7 -53.65 58.48 -16.51
N LYS A 8 -53.69 58.99 -17.75
CA LYS A 8 -52.83 58.51 -18.85
C LYS A 8 -51.33 58.63 -18.52
N LYS A 9 -50.90 59.74 -17.90
CA LYS A 9 -49.50 59.93 -17.46
C LYS A 9 -49.10 58.97 -16.34
N SER A 10 -50.00 58.72 -15.39
CA SER A 10 -49.77 57.76 -14.29
C SER A 10 -49.61 56.34 -14.82
N VAL A 11 -50.53 55.92 -15.71
CA VAL A 11 -50.48 54.62 -16.38
C VAL A 11 -49.21 54.47 -17.22
N GLN A 12 -48.80 55.50 -17.97
CA GLN A 12 -47.56 55.45 -18.74
C GLN A 12 -46.33 55.24 -17.84
N LYS A 13 -46.20 55.98 -16.74
CA LYS A 13 -45.10 55.79 -15.79
C LYS A 13 -45.09 54.39 -15.17
N GLN A 14 -46.27 53.85 -14.89
CA GLN A 14 -46.40 52.50 -14.35
C GLN A 14 -46.02 51.45 -15.40
N LEU A 15 -46.40 51.63 -16.66
CA LEU A 15 -45.98 50.77 -17.78
C LEU A 15 -44.47 50.81 -17.97
N ASP A 16 -43.86 52.00 -18.06
CA ASP A 16 -42.41 52.15 -18.26
C ASP A 16 -41.62 51.51 -17.10
N SER A 17 -42.09 51.67 -15.85
CA SER A 17 -41.48 51.04 -14.66
C SER A 17 -41.63 49.52 -14.67
N ASN A 18 -42.79 49.02 -15.08
CA ASN A 18 -43.04 47.58 -15.19
C ASN A 18 -42.22 46.96 -16.33
N GLU A 19 -42.12 47.62 -17.48
CA GLU A 19 -41.29 47.19 -18.60
C GLU A 19 -39.82 47.10 -18.21
N LEU A 20 -39.29 48.11 -17.50
CA LEU A 20 -37.92 48.08 -16.98
C LEU A 20 -37.70 46.93 -15.98
N LEU A 21 -38.68 46.67 -15.10
CA LEU A 21 -38.59 45.55 -14.15
C LEU A 21 -38.63 44.20 -14.87
N VAL A 22 -39.54 44.02 -15.82
CA VAL A 22 -39.65 42.80 -16.63
C VAL A 22 -38.35 42.58 -17.41
N ALA A 23 -37.79 43.62 -18.03
CA ALA A 23 -36.52 43.51 -18.75
C ALA A 23 -35.36 43.06 -17.84
N LYS A 24 -35.28 43.60 -16.61
CA LYS A 24 -34.28 43.18 -15.62
C LYS A 24 -34.46 41.71 -15.21
N LEU A 25 -35.69 41.30 -14.92
CA LEU A 25 -36.00 39.92 -14.52
C LEU A 25 -35.73 38.93 -15.66
N VAL A 26 -36.05 39.29 -16.91
CA VAL A 26 -35.74 38.47 -18.09
C VAL A 26 -34.24 38.35 -18.27
N HIS A 27 -33.49 39.44 -18.11
CA HIS A 27 -32.03 39.41 -18.18
C HIS A 27 -31.43 38.52 -17.08
N GLU A 28 -31.87 38.68 -15.83
CA GLU A 28 -31.40 37.87 -14.70
C GLU A 28 -31.73 36.38 -14.90
N ASN A 29 -32.95 36.04 -15.34
CA ASN A 29 -33.31 34.67 -15.68
C ASN A 29 -32.41 34.11 -16.80
N THR A 30 -32.13 34.90 -17.83
CA THR A 30 -31.24 34.46 -18.93
C THR A 30 -29.83 34.14 -18.42
N VAL A 31 -29.28 35.00 -17.55
CA VAL A 31 -27.96 34.78 -16.94
C VAL A 31 -27.96 33.52 -16.06
N LEU A 32 -29.00 33.33 -15.24
CA LEU A 32 -29.14 32.15 -14.40
C LEU A 32 -29.27 30.86 -15.21
N THR A 33 -30.03 30.88 -16.31
CA THR A 33 -30.14 29.73 -17.22
C THR A 33 -28.79 29.36 -17.82
N GLN A 34 -28.01 30.34 -18.29
CA GLN A 34 -26.67 30.09 -18.83
C GLN A 34 -25.72 29.53 -17.77
N GLN A 35 -25.76 30.05 -16.54
CA GLN A 35 -24.95 29.50 -15.44
C GLN A 35 -25.36 28.07 -15.09
N LEU A 36 -26.65 27.77 -15.10
CA LEU A 36 -27.18 26.45 -14.81
C LEU A 36 -26.75 25.44 -15.88
N GLU A 37 -26.82 25.80 -17.16
CA GLU A 37 -26.31 24.99 -18.27
C GLU A 37 -24.80 24.72 -18.12
N GLY A 38 -24.01 25.76 -17.82
CA GLY A 38 -22.57 25.61 -17.60
C GLY A 38 -22.23 24.67 -16.44
N LYS A 39 -22.97 24.78 -15.32
CA LYS A 39 -22.79 23.86 -14.18
C LYS A 39 -23.23 22.44 -14.49
N THR A 40 -24.29 22.24 -15.26
CA THR A 40 -24.74 20.91 -15.69
C THR A 40 -23.68 20.22 -16.54
N GLN A 41 -23.07 20.93 -17.50
CA GLN A 41 -21.97 20.37 -18.30
C GLN A 41 -20.75 20.01 -17.44
N GLN A 42 -20.40 20.84 -16.46
CA GLN A 42 -19.31 20.53 -15.52
C GLN A 42 -19.62 19.29 -14.67
N LEU A 43 -20.87 19.13 -14.22
CA LEU A 43 -21.29 17.95 -13.47
C LEU A 43 -21.18 16.68 -14.31
N GLU A 44 -21.57 16.72 -15.58
CA GLU A 44 -21.43 15.58 -16.50
C GLU A 44 -19.96 15.19 -16.69
N LEU A 45 -19.08 16.17 -16.94
CA LEU A 45 -17.64 15.92 -17.08
C LEU A 45 -17.02 15.31 -15.82
N LEU A 46 -17.38 15.83 -14.64
CA LEU A 46 -16.91 15.30 -13.36
C LEU A 46 -17.46 13.90 -13.07
N GLN A 47 -18.70 13.62 -13.47
CA GLN A 47 -19.28 12.27 -13.34
C GLN A 47 -18.55 11.26 -14.22
N ASP A 48 -18.19 11.63 -15.44
CA ASP A 48 -17.42 10.79 -16.35
C ASP A 48 -15.99 10.54 -15.82
N GLU A 49 -15.33 11.56 -15.29
CA GLU A 49 -14.01 11.41 -14.68
C GLU A 49 -14.06 10.51 -13.44
N LEU A 50 -15.06 10.69 -12.58
CA LEU A 50 -15.28 9.81 -11.42
C LEU A 50 -15.51 8.36 -11.82
N LYS A 51 -16.22 8.12 -12.93
CA LYS A 51 -16.43 6.78 -13.46
C LYS A 51 -15.10 6.16 -13.91
N LYS A 52 -14.32 6.88 -14.72
CA LYS A 52 -12.99 6.42 -15.19
C LYS A 52 -12.04 6.13 -14.03
N LEU A 53 -12.00 6.99 -13.02
CA LEU A 53 -11.19 6.78 -11.82
C LEU A 53 -11.64 5.56 -11.02
N LYS A 54 -12.95 5.35 -10.87
CA LYS A 54 -13.48 4.14 -10.21
C LYS A 54 -13.11 2.87 -10.96
N ASP A 55 -13.25 2.86 -12.28
CA ASP A 55 -12.92 1.69 -13.11
C ASP A 55 -11.42 1.38 -13.05
N THR A 56 -10.58 2.42 -13.10
CA THR A 56 -9.12 2.29 -12.95
C THR A 56 -8.74 1.71 -11.59
N ARG A 57 -9.36 2.22 -10.51
CA ARG A 57 -9.15 1.71 -9.15
C ARG A 57 -9.52 0.23 -9.03
N VAL A 58 -10.64 -0.18 -9.64
CA VAL A 58 -11.07 -1.58 -9.61
C VAL A 58 -10.07 -2.46 -10.36
N SER A 59 -9.56 -2.02 -11.51
CA SER A 59 -8.52 -2.75 -12.26
C SER A 59 -7.24 -2.90 -11.44
N LEU A 60 -6.73 -1.81 -10.87
CA LEU A 60 -5.51 -1.81 -10.07
C LEU A 60 -5.65 -2.66 -8.81
N GLN A 61 -6.81 -2.65 -8.16
CA GLN A 61 -7.06 -3.52 -7.01
C GLN A 61 -7.00 -5.00 -7.41
N LYS A 62 -7.60 -5.36 -8.55
CA LYS A 62 -7.57 -6.75 -9.04
C LYS A 62 -6.16 -7.20 -9.39
N GLU A 63 -5.35 -6.33 -10.00
CA GLU A 63 -3.93 -6.61 -10.27
C GLU A 63 -3.14 -6.78 -8.98
N LEU A 64 -3.37 -5.92 -7.98
CA LEU A 64 -2.74 -6.02 -6.67
C LEU A 64 -3.08 -7.34 -5.97
N ASP A 65 -4.36 -7.73 -5.96
CA ASP A 65 -4.81 -9.00 -5.37
C ASP A 65 -4.15 -10.20 -6.07
N THR A 66 -4.07 -10.15 -7.40
CA THR A 66 -3.40 -11.19 -8.22
C THR A 66 -1.92 -11.32 -7.85
N HIS A 67 -1.20 -10.20 -7.76
CA HIS A 67 0.22 -10.21 -7.38
C HIS A 67 0.44 -10.65 -5.93
N GLN A 68 -0.49 -10.35 -5.01
CA GLN A 68 -0.41 -10.86 -3.64
C GLN A 68 -0.55 -12.38 -3.61
N ASP A 69 -1.49 -12.94 -4.37
CA ASP A 69 -1.65 -14.39 -4.50
C ASP A 69 -0.40 -15.05 -5.10
N GLU A 70 0.20 -14.46 -6.15
CA GLU A 70 1.45 -14.94 -6.75
C GLU A 70 2.61 -14.96 -5.73
N VAL A 71 2.71 -13.94 -4.88
CA VAL A 71 3.74 -13.87 -3.82
C VAL A 71 3.52 -14.97 -2.78
N GLU A 72 2.28 -15.24 -2.37
CA GLU A 72 2.00 -16.33 -1.43
C GLU A 72 2.30 -17.70 -2.03
N VAL A 73 1.95 -17.93 -3.30
CA VAL A 73 2.31 -19.18 -4.01
C VAL A 73 3.82 -19.37 -4.07
N LEU A 74 4.58 -18.30 -4.34
CA LEU A 74 6.05 -18.36 -4.33
C LEU A 74 6.61 -18.63 -2.92
N ARG A 75 6.03 -18.03 -1.88
CA ARG A 75 6.40 -18.30 -0.48
C ARG A 75 6.18 -19.76 -0.13
N ASP A 76 5.01 -20.31 -0.47
CA ASP A 76 4.69 -21.71 -0.25
C ASP A 76 5.64 -22.62 -1.04
N LEU A 77 5.95 -22.29 -2.29
CA LEU A 77 6.92 -23.06 -3.08
C LEU A 77 8.29 -23.11 -2.40
N PHE A 78 8.83 -21.99 -1.94
CA PHE A 78 10.13 -21.95 -1.27
C PHE A 78 10.11 -22.58 0.13
N GLU A 79 8.99 -22.51 0.85
CA GLU A 79 8.83 -23.24 2.10
C GLU A 79 8.93 -24.74 1.88
N HIS A 80 8.23 -25.28 0.88
CA HIS A 80 8.26 -26.72 0.57
C HIS A 80 9.58 -27.17 -0.06
N LEU A 81 10.19 -26.35 -0.92
CA LEU A 81 11.41 -26.70 -1.65
C LEU A 81 12.68 -26.51 -0.81
N CYS A 82 12.74 -25.45 -0.02
CA CYS A 82 13.94 -25.04 0.71
C CYS A 82 13.78 -25.12 2.25
N GLY A 83 12.58 -25.37 2.76
CA GLY A 83 12.34 -25.37 4.21
C GLY A 83 12.58 -24.01 4.84
N VAL A 84 12.37 -22.92 4.08
CA VAL A 84 12.53 -21.53 4.53
C VAL A 84 11.28 -20.75 4.16
N ARG A 85 10.72 -20.04 5.14
CA ARG A 85 9.63 -19.09 4.93
C ARG A 85 10.10 -17.69 5.32
N VAL A 86 9.97 -16.74 4.40
CA VAL A 86 10.16 -15.31 4.67
C VAL A 86 8.81 -14.70 5.01
N HIS A 87 8.66 -14.19 6.23
CA HIS A 87 7.39 -13.70 6.76
C HIS A 87 7.14 -12.24 6.42
N LYS A 88 8.18 -11.42 6.60
CA LYS A 88 8.10 -9.97 6.46
C LYS A 88 9.40 -9.43 5.89
N SER A 89 9.28 -8.36 5.13
CA SER A 89 10.40 -7.51 4.74
C SER A 89 10.11 -6.08 5.18
N TYR A 90 11.14 -5.35 5.60
CA TYR A 90 11.08 -3.93 5.92
C TYR A 90 12.45 -3.31 5.68
N GLU A 91 12.47 -2.03 5.35
CA GLU A 91 13.68 -1.26 5.12
C GLU A 91 13.79 -0.17 6.20
N ASP A 92 14.98 -0.01 6.76
CA ASP A 92 15.31 1.05 7.69
C ASP A 92 16.61 1.77 7.29
N ASP A 93 17.05 2.73 8.08
CA ASP A 93 18.27 3.50 7.82
C ASP A 93 19.55 2.63 7.77
N THR A 94 19.49 1.41 8.32
CA THR A 94 20.61 0.46 8.36
C THR A 94 20.60 -0.51 7.18
N GLY A 95 19.44 -0.84 6.62
CA GLY A 95 19.35 -1.68 5.44
C GLY A 95 18.00 -2.36 5.26
N LEU A 96 17.99 -3.36 4.38
CA LEU A 96 16.81 -4.17 4.08
C LEU A 96 16.79 -5.42 4.96
N TRP A 97 15.73 -5.61 5.73
CA TRP A 97 15.59 -6.68 6.69
C TRP A 97 14.50 -7.67 6.30
N PHE A 98 14.76 -8.95 6.58
CA PHE A 98 13.83 -10.04 6.36
C PHE A 98 13.68 -10.88 7.62
N ASP A 99 12.45 -11.07 8.07
CA ASP A 99 12.12 -12.00 9.14
C ASP A 99 11.85 -13.38 8.52
N ALA A 100 12.61 -14.39 8.90
CA ALA A 100 12.54 -15.72 8.30
C ALA A 100 12.52 -16.84 9.35
N SER A 101 11.88 -17.94 8.99
CA SER A 101 11.96 -19.21 9.70
C SER A 101 12.54 -20.27 8.78
N GLN A 102 13.51 -21.02 9.27
CA GLN A 102 14.10 -22.15 8.55
C GLN A 102 13.97 -23.41 9.39
N GLY A 103 13.56 -24.51 8.77
CA GLY A 103 13.53 -25.81 9.42
C GLY A 103 12.41 -26.72 8.97
N THR A 104 12.25 -27.81 9.69
CA THR A 104 11.18 -28.79 9.47
C THR A 104 10.61 -29.23 10.82
N ARG A 105 9.90 -30.36 10.86
CA ARG A 105 9.37 -30.95 12.11
C ARG A 105 10.45 -31.28 13.15
N SER A 106 11.72 -31.42 12.76
CA SER A 106 12.82 -31.73 13.68
C SER A 106 13.35 -30.53 14.47
N GLY A 107 12.99 -29.31 14.06
CA GLY A 107 13.48 -28.06 14.64
C GLY A 107 13.30 -26.91 13.67
N ILE A 108 12.85 -25.77 14.19
CA ILE A 108 12.66 -24.53 13.43
C ILE A 108 13.50 -23.45 14.12
N MET A 109 14.32 -22.76 13.33
CA MET A 109 15.11 -21.61 13.77
C MET A 109 14.54 -20.34 13.14
N ASP A 110 14.11 -19.40 13.99
CA ASP A 110 13.67 -18.07 13.56
C ASP A 110 14.84 -17.10 13.64
N TYR A 111 14.95 -16.24 12.64
CA TYR A 111 16.01 -15.23 12.57
C TYR A 111 15.63 -14.06 11.67
N LYS A 112 16.41 -12.99 11.76
CA LYS A 112 16.41 -11.89 10.81
C LYS A 112 17.67 -11.91 9.96
N LEU A 113 17.54 -11.54 8.70
CA LEU A 113 18.66 -11.23 7.82
C LEU A 113 18.56 -9.77 7.40
N GLY A 114 19.56 -8.97 7.76
CA GLY A 114 19.73 -7.60 7.29
C GLY A 114 20.74 -7.55 6.16
N PHE A 115 20.40 -6.86 5.07
CA PHE A 115 21.28 -6.61 3.94
C PHE A 115 21.71 -5.15 4.01
N VAL A 116 22.97 -4.96 4.39
CA VAL A 116 23.57 -3.64 4.66
C VAL A 116 24.58 -3.32 3.56
N LYS A 117 24.67 -2.05 3.14
CA LYS A 117 25.73 -1.60 2.24
C LYS A 117 27.05 -1.56 3.00
N GLY A 118 28.00 -2.43 2.64
CA GLY A 118 29.34 -2.45 3.22
C GLY A 118 30.24 -1.33 2.72
N GLU A 119 31.41 -1.18 3.35
CA GLU A 119 32.39 -0.12 3.09
C GLU A 119 32.99 -0.11 1.67
N ALA A 120 32.83 -1.20 0.90
CA ALA A 120 33.42 -1.40 -0.43
C ALA A 120 32.38 -1.67 -1.55
N GLU A 121 31.16 -1.16 -1.41
CA GLU A 121 29.99 -1.50 -2.27
C GLU A 121 29.58 -2.98 -2.25
N GLU A 122 30.26 -3.84 -1.49
CA GLU A 122 29.83 -5.22 -1.26
C GLU A 122 28.70 -5.26 -0.21
N THR A 123 27.64 -6.01 -0.50
CA THR A 123 26.57 -6.24 0.45
C THR A 123 27.03 -7.16 1.59
N GLU A 124 26.89 -6.68 2.81
CA GLU A 124 27.10 -7.46 4.02
C GLU A 124 25.76 -7.96 4.55
N VAL A 125 25.75 -9.20 5.06
CA VAL A 125 24.57 -9.84 5.62
C VAL A 125 24.73 -9.95 7.13
N VAL A 126 23.80 -9.34 7.85
CA VAL A 126 23.70 -9.41 9.31
C VAL A 126 22.64 -10.43 9.69
N TYR A 127 23.05 -11.45 10.44
CA TYR A 127 22.17 -12.49 10.97
C TYR A 127 21.85 -12.22 12.43
N VAL A 128 20.57 -12.21 12.79
CA VAL A 128 20.10 -12.03 14.18
C VAL A 128 19.12 -13.14 14.56
N PRO A 129 19.45 -14.05 15.50
CA PRO A 129 18.55 -15.11 15.93
C PRO A 129 17.39 -14.58 16.77
N LEU A 130 16.19 -15.12 16.55
CA LEU A 130 14.95 -14.71 17.24
C LEU A 130 14.50 -15.77 18.24
N LEU A 131 15.06 -15.71 19.45
CA LEU A 131 14.88 -16.75 20.46
C LEU A 131 13.77 -16.46 21.49
N LYS A 132 13.26 -15.21 21.53
CA LYS A 132 12.38 -14.72 22.63
C LYS A 132 11.06 -15.47 22.76
N GLN A 133 10.56 -16.05 21.68
CA GLN A 133 9.26 -16.75 21.65
C GLN A 133 9.41 -18.28 21.79
N ARG A 134 10.63 -18.79 21.97
CA ARG A 134 10.90 -20.23 22.01
C ARG A 134 10.80 -20.79 23.42
N SER A 135 10.22 -21.98 23.55
CA SER A 135 10.16 -22.68 24.83
C SER A 135 11.56 -23.15 25.26
N ALA A 136 11.78 -23.33 26.57
CA ALA A 136 13.05 -23.84 27.08
C ALA A 136 13.40 -25.24 26.52
N GLN A 137 12.37 -26.05 26.26
CA GLN A 137 12.54 -27.38 25.66
C GLN A 137 12.99 -27.29 24.20
N GLU A 138 12.37 -26.41 23.39
CA GLU A 138 12.79 -26.17 22.01
C GLU A 138 14.21 -25.63 21.93
N LEU A 139 14.57 -24.69 22.82
CA LEU A 139 15.93 -24.13 22.87
C LEU A 139 16.97 -25.20 23.21
N ALA A 140 16.67 -26.11 24.16
CA ALA A 140 17.57 -27.20 24.49
C ALA A 140 17.81 -28.14 23.29
N VAL A 141 16.76 -28.45 22.51
CA VAL A 141 16.89 -29.26 21.29
C VAL A 141 17.73 -28.52 20.23
N LEU A 142 17.46 -27.23 20.00
CA LEU A 142 18.21 -26.42 19.05
C LEU A 142 19.69 -26.33 19.43
N GLN A 143 20.01 -26.18 20.73
CA GLN A 143 21.39 -26.13 21.23
C GLN A 143 22.16 -27.44 21.01
N GLN A 144 21.47 -28.58 20.95
CA GLN A 144 22.10 -29.87 20.60
C GLN A 144 22.35 -30.02 19.09
N GLN A 145 21.52 -29.37 18.26
CA GLN A 145 21.59 -29.47 16.79
C GLN A 145 22.52 -28.43 16.16
N LEU A 146 22.48 -27.19 16.65
CA LEU A 146 23.13 -26.02 16.09
C LEU A 146 24.42 -25.66 16.86
N PRO A 147 25.47 -25.22 16.15
CA PRO A 147 26.64 -24.60 16.80
C PRO A 147 26.25 -23.38 17.65
N SER A 148 26.98 -23.15 18.74
CA SER A 148 26.72 -22.05 19.69
C SER A 148 26.71 -20.67 19.03
N TYR A 149 27.57 -20.42 18.04
CA TYR A 149 27.64 -19.14 17.35
C TYR A 149 26.36 -18.77 16.58
N LEU A 150 25.49 -19.73 16.25
CA LEU A 150 24.20 -19.44 15.60
C LEU A 150 23.16 -18.88 16.58
N PHE A 151 23.47 -18.80 17.87
CA PHE A 151 22.62 -18.14 18.86
C PHE A 151 23.07 -16.70 19.14
N ASP A 152 24.16 -16.26 18.51
CA ASP A 152 24.66 -14.90 18.55
C ASP A 152 24.40 -14.16 17.24
N THR A 153 24.55 -12.84 17.26
CA THR A 153 24.49 -12.02 16.04
C THR A 153 25.77 -12.21 15.23
N LEU A 154 25.64 -12.46 13.94
CA LEU A 154 26.76 -12.70 13.02
C LEU A 154 26.72 -11.72 11.87
N SER A 155 27.89 -11.43 11.32
CA SER A 155 28.03 -10.67 10.07
C SER A 155 28.91 -11.43 9.10
N PHE A 156 28.49 -11.51 7.83
CA PHE A 156 29.24 -12.21 6.78
C PHE A 156 28.89 -11.66 5.39
N PRO A 157 29.78 -11.79 4.39
CA PRO A 157 29.52 -11.26 3.05
C PRO A 157 28.41 -12.06 2.34
N LEU A 158 27.67 -11.40 1.45
CA LEU A 158 26.55 -12.00 0.69
C LEU A 158 26.91 -13.33 -0.01
N LYS A 159 28.13 -13.44 -0.56
CA LYS A 159 28.64 -14.67 -1.19
C LYS A 159 28.62 -15.91 -0.28
N SER A 160 28.64 -15.71 1.04
CA SER A 160 28.59 -16.78 2.04
C SER A 160 27.17 -17.17 2.46
N LEU A 161 26.13 -16.45 2.02
CA LEU A 161 24.74 -16.69 2.43
C LEU A 161 24.25 -18.11 2.12
N ASN A 162 24.61 -18.65 0.95
CA ASN A 162 24.26 -20.03 0.61
C ASN A 162 24.97 -21.06 1.52
N GLN A 163 26.21 -20.78 1.92
CA GLN A 163 26.94 -21.64 2.87
C GLN A 163 26.30 -21.61 4.25
N PHE A 164 25.88 -20.41 4.70
CA PHE A 164 25.12 -20.21 5.93
C PHE A 164 23.80 -21.00 5.90
N TYR A 165 22.98 -20.82 4.86
CA TYR A 165 21.72 -21.55 4.67
C TYR A 165 21.92 -23.06 4.75
N ASN A 166 22.91 -23.60 4.01
CA ASN A 166 23.21 -25.02 4.00
C ASN A 166 23.70 -25.53 5.36
N LYS A 167 24.43 -24.71 6.12
CA LYS A 167 24.90 -25.06 7.46
C LYS A 167 23.72 -25.20 8.42
N VAL A 168 22.80 -24.23 8.43
CA VAL A 168 21.58 -24.27 9.25
C VAL A 168 20.71 -25.48 8.87
N ALA A 169 20.43 -25.67 7.58
CA ALA A 169 19.63 -26.79 7.09
C ALA A 169 20.21 -28.16 7.51
N LYS A 170 21.53 -28.36 7.34
CA LYS A 170 22.21 -29.60 7.74
C LYS A 170 22.14 -29.83 9.24
N CYS A 171 22.23 -28.78 10.05
CA CYS A 171 22.18 -28.88 11.51
C CYS A 171 20.76 -29.22 12.00
N LEU A 172 19.73 -28.54 11.49
CA LEU A 172 18.33 -28.78 11.86
C LEU A 172 17.83 -30.18 11.46
N ASN A 173 18.40 -30.76 10.41
CA ASN A 173 18.08 -32.13 9.96
C ASN A 173 18.87 -33.22 10.70
N LYS A 174 19.78 -32.87 11.63
CA LYS A 174 20.42 -33.90 12.47
C LYS A 174 19.37 -34.49 13.40
N LYS A 175 19.27 -35.82 13.40
CA LYS A 175 18.51 -36.53 14.42
C LYS A 175 19.09 -36.18 15.79
N SER A 176 18.26 -35.65 16.68
CA SER A 176 18.61 -35.59 18.11
C SER A 176 18.97 -37.01 18.54
N LYS A 177 20.15 -37.18 19.13
CA LYS A 177 20.52 -38.46 19.74
C LYS A 177 19.73 -38.67 21.02
#